data_AF-A0A9X1N9K4-F1
#
_entry.id   AF-A0A9X1N9K4-F1
#
_cell.length_a   1.000
_cell.length_b   1.000
_cell.length_c   1.000
_cell.angle_alpha   90.00
_cell.angle_beta   90.00
_cell.angle_gamma   90.00
#
_symmetry.space_group_name_H-M   'P 1'
#
loop_
_entity.id
_entity.type
_entity.pdbx_description
1 polymer ?
#
loop_
_entity_poly.entity_id
_entity_poly.type
_entity_poly.pdbx_seq_one_letter_code
_entity_poly.pdbx_strand_id
1 'polypeptide(L)'
;MKTTGPVDDPTGRARSRHRVHRCRLQRVATTALICALTACGAAAPPDRPTDPPSVGAEVEPNPSHPALARNKAVPDPQVTELTPHPWTRAIPAADGRSVRLEFTSAGPPCQQLGRAQVEEEASTVTVTLLVGPLPGADCSGRRAMIAAPFEIVVPLESPLAEREIRDGS
;
A
#
# COMPACT_ATOMS: atom_id res chain seq x y z
N MET A 1 42.33 43.17 -0.52
CA MET A 1 41.90 43.65 0.81
C MET A 1 41.36 42.46 1.57
N LYS A 2 42.01 42.14 2.69
CA LYS A 2 41.76 41.00 3.58
C LYS A 2 41.09 41.59 4.84
N THR A 3 39.96 41.05 5.27
CA THR A 3 39.54 41.19 6.67
C THR A 3 38.92 39.87 7.12
N THR A 4 39.77 39.05 7.73
CA THR A 4 39.46 37.91 8.58
C THR A 4 38.88 38.38 9.91
N GLY A 5 37.80 37.76 10.37
CA GLY A 5 37.30 37.84 11.75
C GLY A 5 37.49 36.49 12.48
N PRO A 6 37.77 36.48 13.80
CA PRO A 6 38.03 35.29 14.65
C PRO A 6 36.71 34.61 15.08
N VAL A 7 36.54 33.28 15.22
CA VAL A 7 37.22 32.19 15.98
C VAL A 7 36.92 32.21 17.50
N ASP A 8 36.49 31.02 17.98
CA ASP A 8 36.23 30.49 19.34
C ASP A 8 34.88 30.73 20.04
N ASP A 9 34.09 29.66 20.23
CA ASP A 9 34.09 28.91 21.50
C ASP A 9 33.48 27.48 21.34
N PRO A 10 34.23 26.41 21.65
CA PRO A 10 33.78 25.03 21.71
C PRO A 10 33.68 24.53 23.16
N THR A 11 32.50 24.48 23.79
CA THR A 11 32.21 23.47 24.85
C THR A 11 30.75 23.42 25.26
N GLY A 12 30.05 22.35 24.85
CA GLY A 12 28.70 22.02 25.32
C GLY A 12 28.60 20.54 25.70
N ARG A 13 29.35 20.16 26.73
CA ARG A 13 29.39 18.79 27.27
C ARG A 13 28.17 18.52 28.16
N ALA A 14 27.65 17.30 28.04
CA ALA A 14 26.85 16.54 29.01
C ALA A 14 25.33 16.82 29.08
N ARG A 15 24.52 15.79 28.82
CA ARG A 15 24.20 14.76 29.82
C ARG A 15 23.49 13.55 29.18
N SER A 16 24.21 12.44 29.22
CA SER A 16 23.63 11.09 29.24
C SER A 16 22.60 10.99 30.37
N ARG A 17 21.40 10.55 30.04
CA ARG A 17 20.49 9.91 31.00
C ARG A 17 20.11 8.55 30.44
N HIS A 18 20.91 7.56 30.80
CA HIS A 18 20.46 6.18 30.95
C HIS A 18 19.16 6.16 31.78
N ARG A 19 18.04 5.80 31.15
CA ARG A 19 16.94 5.13 31.85
C ARG A 19 16.95 3.67 31.46
N VAL A 20 17.69 2.90 32.24
CA VAL A 20 17.52 1.45 32.36
C VAL A 20 16.39 1.24 33.36
N HIS A 21 15.20 0.85 32.92
CA HIS A 21 14.21 0.12 33.74
C HIS A 21 13.25 -0.58 32.75
N ARG A 22 13.49 -1.84 32.40
CA ARG A 22 12.90 -3.03 33.05
C ARG A 22 11.38 -2.90 33.25
N CYS A 23 10.61 -3.42 32.29
CA CYS A 23 9.34 -4.09 32.57
C CYS A 23 9.30 -5.33 31.66
N ARG A 24 9.82 -6.44 32.18
CA ARG A 24 9.03 -7.59 32.65
C ARG A 24 8.56 -8.48 31.50
N LEU A 25 9.45 -9.43 31.23
CA LEU A 25 9.15 -10.78 30.78
C LEU A 25 7.96 -11.33 31.60
N GLN A 26 6.83 -11.62 30.96
CA GLN A 26 5.81 -12.52 31.51
C GLN A 26 5.74 -13.76 30.62
N ARG A 27 6.41 -14.80 31.12
CA ARG A 27 6.08 -16.21 30.87
C ARG A 27 4.80 -16.56 31.64
N VAL A 28 4.32 -17.79 31.45
CA VAL A 28 3.25 -18.50 32.19
C VAL A 28 1.88 -18.39 31.48
N ALA A 29 1.13 -19.44 31.16
CA ALA A 29 1.35 -20.87 31.25
C ALA A 29 0.38 -21.62 30.32
N THR A 30 0.84 -22.79 29.91
CA THR A 30 0.11 -23.92 29.34
C THR A 30 -0.98 -24.42 30.30
N THR A 31 -2.21 -24.60 29.82
CA THR A 31 -3.21 -25.46 30.48
C THR A 31 -4.05 -26.17 29.41
N ALA A 32 -3.65 -27.40 29.08
CA ALA A 32 -4.55 -28.43 28.59
C ALA A 32 -5.43 -28.91 29.77
N LEU A 33 -6.67 -29.40 29.53
CA LEU A 33 -7.26 -30.64 30.11
C LEU A 33 -8.81 -30.72 29.94
N ILE A 34 -9.27 -31.67 29.11
CA ILE A 34 -10.33 -32.70 29.31
C ILE A 34 -11.77 -32.30 29.72
N CYS A 35 -12.79 -32.76 28.97
CA CYS A 35 -13.79 -33.77 29.41
C CYS A 35 -14.87 -34.05 28.35
N ALA A 36 -15.18 -35.33 28.18
CA ALA A 36 -16.18 -35.87 27.27
C ALA A 36 -17.55 -36.09 27.96
N LEU A 37 -18.60 -36.27 27.14
CA LEU A 37 -19.75 -37.19 27.28
C LEU A 37 -21.16 -36.56 27.17
N THR A 38 -21.88 -37.03 26.14
CA THR A 38 -23.28 -37.51 26.07
C THR A 38 -24.47 -36.61 26.43
N ALA A 39 -25.37 -36.42 25.46
CA ALA A 39 -26.82 -36.61 25.67
C ALA A 39 -27.56 -36.83 24.32
N CYS A 40 -28.48 -37.79 24.33
CA CYS A 40 -29.35 -38.26 23.24
C CYS A 40 -30.69 -37.50 23.26
N GLY A 41 -31.35 -37.27 22.10
CA GLY A 41 -32.67 -36.64 22.02
C GLY A 41 -33.35 -36.86 20.66
N ALA A 42 -34.64 -37.18 20.68
CA ALA A 42 -35.41 -37.91 19.65
C ALA A 42 -35.99 -37.10 18.45
N ALA A 43 -36.40 -37.88 17.42
CA ALA A 43 -37.19 -37.64 16.18
C ALA A 43 -38.29 -36.55 16.22
N ALA A 44 -38.83 -35.93 15.14
CA ALA A 44 -39.02 -36.13 13.67
C ALA A 44 -39.33 -34.71 13.03
N PRO A 45 -39.83 -34.47 11.77
CA PRO A 45 -40.22 -35.28 10.59
C PRO A 45 -39.52 -34.79 9.25
N PRO A 46 -39.88 -35.25 8.02
CA PRO A 46 -39.09 -35.00 6.82
C PRO A 46 -39.43 -33.65 6.18
N ASP A 47 -38.47 -32.72 6.17
CA ASP A 47 -38.55 -31.51 5.36
C ASP A 47 -37.88 -31.71 3.99
N ARG A 48 -38.72 -31.45 2.98
CA ARG A 48 -38.50 -31.28 1.54
C ARG A 48 -37.03 -31.11 1.10
N PRO A 49 -36.59 -31.74 -0.01
CA PRO A 49 -35.42 -31.28 -0.73
C PRO A 49 -35.73 -29.87 -1.26
N THR A 50 -35.25 -28.86 -0.55
CA THR A 50 -35.06 -27.53 -1.13
C THR A 50 -33.67 -27.57 -1.71
N ASP A 51 -33.58 -27.68 -3.04
CA ASP A 51 -32.33 -27.48 -3.76
C ASP A 51 -31.68 -26.19 -3.23
N PRO A 52 -30.40 -26.21 -2.83
CA PRO A 52 -29.72 -24.98 -2.50
C PRO A 52 -29.77 -24.06 -3.72
N PRO A 53 -29.96 -22.74 -3.57
CA PRO A 53 -29.74 -21.82 -4.68
C PRO A 53 -28.31 -22.09 -5.17
N SER A 54 -28.21 -22.50 -6.44
CA SER A 54 -26.95 -22.63 -7.16
C SER A 54 -26.27 -21.27 -7.07
N VAL A 55 -25.33 -21.16 -6.13
CA VAL A 55 -24.43 -20.02 -6.00
C VAL A 55 -23.71 -19.99 -7.33
N GLY A 56 -23.97 -18.93 -8.11
CA GLY A 56 -23.36 -18.73 -9.42
C GLY A 56 -21.86 -19.01 -9.31
N ALA A 57 -21.38 -19.91 -10.16
CA ALA A 57 -19.98 -20.29 -10.22
C ALA A 57 -19.13 -19.02 -10.23
N GLU A 58 -18.10 -19.01 -9.37
CA GLU A 58 -17.03 -18.03 -9.44
C GLU A 58 -16.51 -18.02 -10.87
N VAL A 59 -16.65 -16.89 -11.56
CA VAL A 59 -16.16 -16.74 -12.94
C VAL A 59 -14.64 -16.77 -12.84
N GLU A 60 -14.06 -17.95 -13.01
CA GLU A 60 -12.64 -18.10 -13.23
C GLU A 60 -12.26 -17.21 -14.43
N PRO A 61 -11.28 -16.31 -14.29
CA PRO A 61 -10.89 -15.43 -15.38
C PRO A 61 -10.41 -16.30 -16.54
N ASN A 62 -11.16 -16.28 -17.64
CA ASN A 62 -10.83 -17.01 -18.86
C ASN A 62 -9.42 -16.58 -19.34
N PRO A 63 -8.42 -17.48 -19.33
CA PRO A 63 -7.05 -17.15 -19.74
C PRO A 63 -6.92 -16.89 -21.25
N SER A 64 -8.00 -17.08 -22.02
CA SER A 64 -8.01 -16.97 -23.48
C SER A 64 -8.12 -15.54 -24.00
N HIS A 65 -8.36 -14.54 -23.14
CA HIS A 65 -8.31 -13.14 -23.53
C HIS A 65 -6.95 -12.55 -23.16
N PRO A 66 -6.18 -12.02 -24.12
CA PRO A 66 -4.99 -11.26 -23.78
C PRO A 66 -5.42 -10.09 -22.87
N ALA A 67 -4.85 -10.03 -21.67
CA ALA A 67 -5.08 -8.92 -20.77
C ALA A 67 -4.76 -7.63 -21.53
N LEU A 68 -5.72 -6.70 -21.60
CA LEU A 68 -5.46 -5.38 -22.17
C LEU A 68 -4.28 -4.77 -21.42
N ALA A 69 -3.24 -4.37 -22.16
CA ALA A 69 -2.07 -3.75 -21.57
C ALA A 69 -2.48 -2.45 -20.85
N ARG A 70 -1.99 -2.26 -19.62
CA ARG A 70 -2.23 -1.03 -18.86
C ARG A 70 -1.40 0.12 -19.44
N ASN A 71 -1.90 1.34 -19.31
CA ASN A 71 -1.15 2.53 -19.71
C ASN A 71 0.07 2.72 -18.80
N LYS A 72 1.23 3.06 -19.36
CA LYS A 72 2.41 3.38 -18.56
C LYS A 72 2.28 4.81 -18.01
N ALA A 73 2.31 4.95 -16.70
CA ALA A 73 2.37 6.25 -16.04
C ALA A 73 3.84 6.66 -15.88
N VAL A 74 4.16 7.87 -16.34
CA VAL A 74 5.47 8.50 -16.17
C VAL A 74 5.29 9.70 -15.26
N PRO A 75 6.00 9.77 -14.11
CA PRO A 75 5.99 10.94 -13.26
C PRO A 75 6.41 12.21 -14.02
N ASP A 76 5.64 13.27 -13.86
CA ASP A 76 5.94 14.60 -14.42
C ASP A 76 6.12 15.62 -13.28
N PRO A 77 7.34 16.18 -13.09
CA PRO A 77 7.61 17.12 -12.01
C PRO A 77 6.91 18.49 -12.18
N GLN A 78 6.30 18.78 -13.34
CA GLN A 78 5.54 20.01 -13.55
C GLN A 78 4.13 19.95 -12.98
N VAL A 79 3.64 18.77 -12.59
CA VAL A 79 2.30 18.61 -12.01
C VAL A 79 2.17 19.42 -10.73
N THR A 80 1.07 20.17 -10.65
CA THR A 80 0.74 21.03 -9.50
C THR A 80 -0.39 20.42 -8.68
N GLU A 81 -0.67 21.01 -7.51
CA GLU A 81 -1.83 20.62 -6.67
C GLU A 81 -1.88 19.12 -6.36
N LEU A 82 -0.71 18.55 -6.04
CA LEU A 82 -0.56 17.12 -5.83
C LEU A 82 -1.45 16.61 -4.70
N THR A 83 -2.29 15.63 -5.02
CA THR A 83 -3.12 14.91 -4.06
C THR A 83 -2.77 13.43 -4.06
N PRO A 84 -2.88 12.75 -2.90
CA PRO A 84 -2.71 11.31 -2.85
C PRO A 84 -3.80 10.60 -3.68
N HIS A 85 -3.38 9.57 -4.41
CA HIS A 85 -4.24 8.78 -5.28
C HIS A 85 -4.08 7.30 -4.97
N PRO A 86 -5.17 6.57 -4.72
CA PRO A 86 -5.10 5.17 -4.35
C PRO A 86 -4.63 4.31 -5.52
N TRP A 87 -3.86 3.28 -5.22
CA TRP A 87 -3.58 2.19 -6.14
C TRP A 87 -4.35 0.94 -5.76
N THR A 88 -4.55 0.05 -6.72
CA THR A 88 -5.40 -1.14 -6.56
C THR A 88 -4.59 -2.43 -6.42
N ARG A 89 -3.33 -2.42 -6.89
CA ARG A 89 -2.46 -3.58 -6.76
C ARG A 89 -1.00 -3.17 -6.68
N ALA A 90 -0.27 -3.86 -5.82
CA ALA A 90 1.18 -3.84 -5.77
C ALA A 90 1.74 -5.20 -6.16
N ILE A 91 2.69 -5.24 -7.09
CA ILE A 91 3.32 -6.45 -7.59
C ILE A 91 4.83 -6.29 -7.41
N PRO A 92 5.47 -7.05 -6.49
CA PRO A 92 6.92 -7.09 -6.39
C PRO A 92 7.55 -7.50 -7.72
N ALA A 93 8.58 -6.78 -8.15
CA ALA A 93 9.37 -7.17 -9.31
C ALA A 93 10.34 -8.31 -8.95
N ALA A 94 10.75 -9.07 -9.96
CA ALA A 94 11.67 -10.20 -9.79
C ALA A 94 13.08 -9.78 -9.31
N ASP A 95 13.44 -8.51 -9.47
CA ASP A 95 14.69 -7.94 -8.95
C ASP A 95 14.71 -7.78 -7.41
N GLY A 96 13.54 -7.92 -6.75
CA GLY A 96 13.36 -7.70 -5.33
C GLY A 96 13.63 -6.26 -4.87
N ARG A 97 13.79 -5.31 -5.80
CA ARG A 97 14.16 -3.90 -5.55
C ARG A 97 13.23 -2.91 -6.24
N SER A 98 12.21 -3.39 -6.91
CA SER A 98 11.17 -2.55 -7.50
C SER A 98 9.79 -3.10 -7.20
N VAL A 99 8.79 -2.23 -7.18
CA VAL A 99 7.38 -2.59 -7.08
C VAL A 99 6.65 -2.00 -8.27
N ARG A 100 5.89 -2.82 -8.99
CA ARG A 100 4.93 -2.33 -9.98
C ARG A 100 3.60 -2.05 -9.29
N LEU A 101 3.14 -0.82 -9.36
CA LEU A 101 1.83 -0.41 -8.88
C LEU A 101 0.85 -0.31 -10.05
N GLU A 102 -0.35 -0.84 -9.86
CA GLU A 102 -1.47 -0.71 -10.78
C GLU A 102 -2.54 0.19 -10.15
N PHE A 103 -3.09 1.11 -10.92
CA PHE A 103 -4.11 2.04 -10.44
C PHE A 103 -5.05 2.44 -11.58
N THR A 104 -6.16 3.10 -11.22
CA THR A 104 -7.14 3.61 -12.18
C THR A 104 -7.20 5.12 -12.06
N SER A 105 -7.11 5.84 -13.18
CA SER A 105 -7.13 7.31 -13.19
C SER A 105 -7.81 7.83 -14.46
N ALA A 106 -8.34 9.05 -14.42
CA ALA A 106 -8.77 9.75 -15.63
C ALA A 106 -7.58 10.23 -16.50
N GLY A 107 -6.36 10.21 -15.95
CA GLY A 107 -5.14 10.55 -16.66
C GLY A 107 -4.99 12.06 -16.94
N PRO A 108 -3.99 12.43 -17.77
CA PRO A 108 -3.75 13.81 -18.14
C PRO A 108 -4.93 14.44 -18.92
N PRO A 109 -5.10 15.76 -18.84
CA PRO A 109 -4.20 16.72 -18.19
C PRO A 109 -4.52 16.99 -16.72
N CYS A 110 -5.64 16.46 -16.18
CA CYS A 110 -6.15 16.83 -14.85
C CYS A 110 -5.77 15.86 -13.72
N GLN A 111 -5.43 14.60 -14.06
CA GLN A 111 -4.90 13.61 -13.13
C GLN A 111 -3.62 13.01 -13.72
N GLN A 112 -2.64 13.87 -14.02
CA GLN A 112 -1.31 13.43 -14.40
C GLN A 112 -0.56 12.96 -13.14
N LEU A 113 0.16 11.84 -13.25
CA LEU A 113 1.04 11.39 -12.18
C LEU A 113 2.21 12.37 -12.05
N GLY A 114 2.34 13.00 -10.88
CA GLY A 114 3.43 13.93 -10.60
C GLY A 114 4.65 13.23 -10.04
N ARG A 115 4.46 12.42 -8.98
CA ARG A 115 5.51 11.60 -8.38
C ARG A 115 4.95 10.41 -7.62
N ALA A 116 5.79 9.42 -7.36
CA ALA A 116 5.55 8.40 -6.35
C ALA A 116 6.46 8.70 -5.15
N GLN A 117 5.89 8.81 -3.96
CA GLN A 117 6.64 8.95 -2.71
C GLN A 117 6.75 7.58 -2.06
N VAL A 118 7.96 7.23 -1.62
CA VAL A 118 8.27 5.95 -0.98
C VAL A 118 8.79 6.23 0.42
N GLU A 119 8.18 5.62 1.41
CA GLU A 119 8.63 5.62 2.80
C GLU A 119 8.98 4.19 3.19
N GLU A 120 10.26 3.93 3.43
CA GLU A 120 10.77 2.60 3.76
C GLU A 120 11.07 2.47 5.25
N GLU A 121 10.38 1.55 5.90
CA GLU A 121 10.61 1.12 7.27
C GLU A 121 11.17 -0.31 7.30
N ALA A 122 11.47 -0.80 8.51
CA ALA A 122 12.04 -2.14 8.72
C ALA A 122 11.12 -3.27 8.24
N SER A 123 9.80 -3.12 8.40
CA SER A 123 8.79 -4.14 8.06
C SER A 123 7.81 -3.71 6.97
N THR A 124 7.85 -2.46 6.54
CA THR A 124 6.81 -1.86 5.71
C THR A 124 7.42 -0.92 4.68
N VAL A 125 6.85 -0.91 3.48
CA VAL A 125 7.12 0.05 2.42
C VAL A 125 5.80 0.73 2.09
N THR A 126 5.66 2.00 2.45
CA THR A 126 4.49 2.79 2.10
C THR A 126 4.76 3.52 0.80
N VAL A 127 3.90 3.34 -0.20
CA VAL A 127 4.00 4.06 -1.48
C VAL A 127 2.75 4.90 -1.70
N THR A 128 2.94 6.20 -1.85
CA THR A 128 1.88 7.17 -2.14
C THR A 128 2.05 7.68 -3.58
N LEU A 129 1.06 7.40 -4.44
CA LEU A 129 1.00 8.04 -5.75
C LEU A 129 0.42 9.44 -5.59
N LEU A 130 1.10 10.44 -6.14
CA LEU A 130 0.68 11.83 -6.08
C LEU A 130 0.33 12.29 -7.49
N VAL A 131 -0.95 12.62 -7.70
CA VAL A 131 -1.49 13.05 -9.00
C VAL A 131 -2.01 14.48 -8.91
N GLY A 132 -2.14 15.13 -10.06
CA GLY A 132 -2.72 16.46 -10.12
C GLY A 132 -2.80 16.99 -11.55
N PRO A 133 -3.24 18.24 -11.72
CA PRO A 133 -3.26 18.89 -13.03
C PRO A 133 -1.86 19.28 -13.51
N LEU A 134 -1.67 19.22 -14.82
CA LEU A 134 -0.57 19.92 -15.50
C LEU A 134 -0.80 21.44 -15.45
N PRO A 135 0.26 22.26 -15.46
CA PRO A 135 0.14 23.71 -15.46
C PRO A 135 -0.74 24.21 -16.62
N GLY A 136 -1.73 25.04 -16.31
CA GLY A 136 -2.66 25.61 -17.30
C GLY A 136 -3.77 24.66 -17.76
N ALA A 137 -3.91 23.47 -17.17
CA ALA A 137 -5.04 22.58 -17.44
C ALA A 137 -6.36 23.18 -16.90
N ASP A 138 -7.39 23.25 -17.74
CA ASP A 138 -8.75 23.54 -17.29
C ASP A 138 -9.45 22.26 -16.83
N CYS A 139 -9.52 22.11 -15.50
CA CYS A 139 -10.12 20.97 -14.81
C CYS A 139 -11.45 21.31 -14.12
N SER A 140 -12.02 22.48 -14.41
CA SER A 140 -13.23 23.00 -13.74
C SER A 140 -14.56 22.58 -14.38
N GLY A 141 -14.52 22.01 -15.59
CA GLY A 141 -15.71 21.68 -16.39
C GLY A 141 -16.30 20.30 -16.12
N ARG A 142 -17.61 20.14 -16.45
CA ARG A 142 -18.28 18.83 -16.50
C ARG A 142 -17.78 18.04 -17.72
N ARG A 143 -16.74 17.22 -17.54
CA ARG A 143 -16.26 16.28 -18.56
C ARG A 143 -16.59 14.86 -18.12
N ALA A 144 -17.01 14.00 -19.07
CA ALA A 144 -17.11 12.58 -18.80
C ALA A 144 -15.70 12.06 -18.50
N MET A 145 -15.41 11.79 -17.23
CA MET A 145 -14.14 11.19 -16.82
C MET A 145 -14.21 9.69 -17.11
N ILE A 146 -13.61 9.28 -18.22
CA ILE A 146 -13.38 7.86 -18.49
C ILE A 146 -12.11 7.48 -17.75
N ALA A 147 -12.26 6.69 -16.70
CA ALA A 147 -11.12 6.17 -15.97
C ALA A 147 -10.49 5.02 -16.75
N ALA A 148 -9.16 5.03 -16.87
CA ALA A 148 -8.38 4.03 -17.55
C ALA A 148 -7.40 3.36 -16.57
N PRO A 149 -7.00 2.11 -16.83
CA PRO A 149 -5.98 1.43 -16.04
C PRO A 149 -4.58 1.96 -16.38
N PHE A 150 -3.78 2.21 -15.36
CA PHE A 150 -2.38 2.62 -15.43
C PHE A 150 -1.48 1.71 -14.60
N GLU A 151 -0.19 1.73 -14.91
CA GLU A 151 0.85 1.14 -14.08
C GLU A 151 2.12 2.01 -14.04
N ILE A 152 2.84 1.94 -12.91
CA ILE A 152 4.16 2.53 -12.71
C ILE A 152 5.08 1.51 -12.03
N VAL A 153 6.37 1.54 -12.38
CA VAL A 153 7.41 0.82 -11.63
C VAL A 153 8.11 1.81 -10.69
N VAL A 154 8.09 1.51 -9.41
CA VAL A 154 8.68 2.32 -8.35
C VAL A 154 9.93 1.61 -7.83
N PRO A 155 11.13 2.21 -7.97
CA PRO A 155 12.34 1.65 -7.38
C PRO A 155 12.33 1.80 -5.86
N LEU A 156 12.92 0.83 -5.17
CA LEU A 156 13.16 0.84 -3.73
C LEU A 156 14.66 1.05 -3.45
N GLU A 157 14.96 1.76 -2.36
CA GLU A 157 16.33 1.95 -1.87
C GLU A 157 16.88 0.63 -1.30
N SER A 158 16.05 -0.11 -0.55
CA SER A 158 16.40 -1.40 0.03
C SER A 158 15.61 -2.56 -0.61
N PRO A 159 16.13 -3.80 -0.56
CA PRO A 159 15.37 -4.97 -1.03
C PRO A 159 14.02 -5.11 -0.32
N LEU A 160 12.95 -5.47 -1.04
CA LEU A 160 11.62 -5.65 -0.48
C LEU A 160 11.58 -6.78 0.57
N ALA A 161 12.18 -7.93 0.27
CA ALA A 161 12.17 -9.12 1.13
C ALA A 161 10.74 -9.44 1.66
N GLU A 162 10.58 -9.62 2.97
CA GLU A 162 9.30 -9.92 3.63
C GLU A 162 8.52 -8.65 4.04
N ARG A 163 8.93 -7.46 3.57
CA ARG A 163 8.27 -6.20 3.95
C ARG A 163 6.90 -6.10 3.30
N GLU A 164 5.93 -5.63 4.07
CA GLU A 164 4.58 -5.36 3.60
C GLU A 164 4.55 -4.08 2.75
N ILE A 165 3.90 -4.12 1.59
CA ILE A 165 3.66 -2.92 0.77
C ILE A 165 2.31 -2.32 1.15
N ARG A 166 2.29 -1.03 1.50
CA ARG A 166 1.07 -0.32 1.90
C ARG A 166 0.79 0.89 1.03
N ASP A 167 -0.49 1.13 0.80
CA ASP A 167 -0.95 2.35 0.15
C ASP A 167 -0.91 3.49 1.17
N GLY A 168 -0.31 4.61 0.79
CA GLY A 168 -0.22 5.81 1.60
C GLY A 168 -1.15 6.93 1.15
N SER A 169 -2.13 6.64 0.29
CA SER A 169 -3.17 7.60 -0.12
C SER A 169 -4.23 7.88 0.95
#